data_AF-A0A3M6Y9W5-F1
#
_entry.id   AF-A0A3M6Y9W5-F1
#
_cell.length_a   1.000
_cell.length_b   1.000
_cell.length_c   1.000
_cell.angle_alpha   90.00
_cell.angle_beta   90.00
_cell.angle_gamma   90.00
#
_symmetry.space_group_name_H-M   'P 1'
#
loop_
_entity.id
_entity.type
_entity.pdbx_description
1 polymer ?
#
loop_
_entity_poly.entity_id
_entity_poly.type
_entity_poly.pdbx_seq_one_letter_code
_entity_poly.pdbx_strand_id
1 'polypeptide(L)'
;MDENSARAMRMPRMPQRPRKRTEIEQHESADLLAHVTEDQASREEGGREGVATGSRKRRKSSLDSPMTTTARTLPLLVCSIGNPGTTYANTLHSAGHTVVNSLAAHLGYAQFRKEREFGNGLISRPAISGSTGDWTLWQSTSYMNESGKGLKAAFTAWSKHIPVGEEGRVVVIYDELEKPLGSVTVRTNQGASARGHNGLKSILKLMRDVPFARIGIGVGRPVSRESNEVARYVLKKMTPPEKEKIDGSVEEVMKKLQLLERG
;
A
#
# COMPACT_ATOMS: atom_id res chain seq x y z
N MET A 1 72.84 -9.06 -11.32
CA MET A 1 71.89 -9.55 -12.35
C MET A 1 70.52 -9.36 -11.73
N ASP A 2 69.88 -8.24 -11.99
CA ASP A 2 68.55 -7.94 -11.46
C ASP A 2 67.76 -7.17 -12.53
N GLU A 3 67.06 -7.92 -13.37
CA GLU A 3 66.05 -7.39 -14.28
C GLU A 3 64.68 -7.57 -13.62
N ASN A 4 64.05 -6.46 -13.20
CA ASN A 4 62.62 -6.45 -12.93
C ASN A 4 61.98 -5.26 -13.64
N SER A 5 61.35 -5.56 -14.78
CA SER A 5 60.82 -4.63 -15.76
C SER A 5 59.49 -4.04 -15.28
N ALA A 6 59.49 -2.74 -14.96
CA ALA A 6 58.28 -1.95 -14.74
C ALA A 6 57.80 -1.35 -16.07
N ARG A 7 56.82 -1.98 -16.71
CA ARG A 7 56.15 -1.45 -17.91
C ARG A 7 54.70 -1.07 -17.59
N ALA A 8 54.50 0.19 -17.21
CA ALA A 8 53.18 0.77 -17.01
C ALA A 8 52.48 0.98 -18.37
N MET A 9 51.41 0.21 -18.62
CA MET A 9 50.52 0.37 -19.78
C MET A 9 49.65 1.62 -19.63
N ARG A 10 49.78 2.55 -20.59
CA ARG A 10 48.89 3.70 -20.79
C ARG A 10 47.49 3.22 -21.18
N MET A 11 46.46 3.66 -20.45
CA MET A 11 45.06 3.49 -20.85
C MET A 11 44.63 4.57 -21.86
N PRO A 12 43.86 4.23 -22.91
CA PRO A 12 43.34 5.21 -23.85
C PRO A 12 42.12 5.96 -23.29
N ARG A 13 42.06 7.27 -23.55
CA ARG A 13 40.95 8.17 -23.17
C ARG A 13 39.66 7.81 -23.91
N MET A 14 38.55 7.69 -23.18
CA MET A 14 37.21 7.56 -23.76
C MET A 14 36.73 8.88 -24.40
N PRO A 15 36.02 8.84 -25.55
CA PRO A 15 35.41 10.02 -26.13
C PRO A 15 34.12 10.41 -25.39
N GLN A 16 33.99 11.71 -25.13
CA GLN A 16 32.81 12.37 -24.53
C GLN A 16 31.61 12.31 -25.48
N ARG A 17 30.43 11.94 -24.97
CA ARG A 17 29.15 12.04 -25.71
C ARG A 17 28.66 13.49 -25.76
N PRO A 18 28.16 13.99 -26.90
CA PRO A 18 27.54 15.30 -26.95
C PRO A 18 26.15 15.30 -26.30
N ARG A 19 25.87 16.35 -25.51
CA ARG A 19 24.54 16.68 -24.96
C ARG A 19 23.61 17.07 -26.12
N LYS A 20 22.41 16.48 -26.18
CA LYS A 20 21.31 17.01 -27.00
C LYS A 20 20.28 17.73 -26.14
N ARG A 21 19.86 18.87 -26.69
CA ARG A 21 18.94 19.90 -26.19
C ARG A 21 17.52 19.39 -25.99
N THR A 22 16.87 20.03 -25.03
CA THR A 22 15.43 20.22 -24.84
C THR A 22 14.72 20.70 -26.10
N GLU A 23 13.52 20.18 -26.36
CA GLU A 23 12.45 20.92 -27.03
C GLU A 23 11.10 20.48 -26.47
N ILE A 24 10.31 21.50 -26.16
CA ILE A 24 8.97 21.51 -25.58
C ILE A 24 8.06 21.79 -26.78
N GLU A 25 7.05 20.95 -27.03
CA GLU A 25 5.94 21.35 -27.91
C GLU A 25 4.62 21.15 -27.17
N GLN A 26 4.03 22.31 -26.88
CA GLN A 26 2.64 22.49 -26.53
C GLN A 26 1.82 22.44 -27.82
N HIS A 27 0.68 21.75 -27.80
CA HIS A 27 -0.38 21.96 -28.77
C HIS A 27 -1.67 22.23 -28.00
N GLU A 28 -1.98 23.51 -27.87
CA GLU A 28 -3.34 24.01 -27.71
C GLU A 28 -4.06 23.91 -29.05
N SER A 29 -5.31 23.45 -29.02
CA SER A 29 -6.30 23.79 -30.03
C SER A 29 -7.67 23.78 -29.34
N ALA A 30 -8.09 24.98 -28.95
CA ALA A 30 -9.48 25.33 -28.75
C ALA A 30 -10.15 25.49 -30.12
N ASP A 31 -11.41 25.08 -30.23
CA ASP A 31 -12.50 25.79 -30.93
C ASP A 31 -13.67 24.83 -31.24
N LEU A 32 -14.80 24.99 -30.54
CA LEU A 32 -16.00 25.70 -31.05
C LEU A 32 -17.27 25.32 -30.28
N LEU A 33 -17.90 26.37 -29.74
CA LEU A 33 -19.27 26.47 -29.24
C LEU A 33 -20.30 26.44 -30.38
N ALA A 34 -21.49 25.88 -30.14
CA ALA A 34 -22.75 26.64 -30.17
C ALA A 34 -24.00 25.76 -29.91
N HIS A 35 -24.71 26.12 -28.83
CA HIS A 35 -26.16 26.29 -28.68
C HIS A 35 -27.16 25.55 -29.59
N VAL A 36 -28.10 24.82 -28.96
CA VAL A 36 -29.55 24.92 -29.26
C VAL A 36 -30.34 24.87 -27.94
N THR A 37 -31.36 25.73 -27.89
CA THR A 37 -32.22 26.16 -26.79
C THR A 37 -33.41 25.23 -26.49
N GLU A 38 -33.89 25.39 -25.26
CA GLU A 38 -35.24 25.19 -24.67
C GLU A 38 -36.42 24.74 -25.56
N ASP A 39 -37.24 23.84 -25.00
CA ASP A 39 -38.69 23.88 -25.24
C ASP A 39 -39.49 23.56 -23.97
N GLN A 40 -40.63 24.23 -23.87
CA GLN A 40 -41.48 24.43 -22.70
C GLN A 40 -42.51 23.32 -22.49
N ALA A 41 -43.02 23.21 -21.26
CA ALA A 41 -44.36 22.68 -21.00
C ALA A 41 -45.04 23.50 -19.88
N SER A 42 -46.13 24.16 -20.25
CA SER A 42 -47.08 24.85 -19.37
C SER A 42 -48.50 24.36 -19.66
N ARG A 43 -49.32 24.25 -18.59
CA ARG A 43 -50.80 24.37 -18.46
C ARG A 43 -51.25 23.65 -17.18
N GLU A 44 -51.68 24.37 -16.14
CA GLU A 44 -53.07 24.84 -15.85
C GLU A 44 -54.02 23.67 -15.51
N GLU A 45 -54.95 23.68 -14.56
CA GLU A 45 -55.37 24.56 -13.45
C GLU A 45 -56.47 23.76 -12.68
N GLY A 46 -56.79 24.15 -11.44
CA GLY A 46 -58.16 24.02 -10.90
C GLY A 46 -58.36 23.25 -9.59
N GLY A 47 -58.91 23.94 -8.57
CA GLY A 47 -59.65 23.29 -7.47
C GLY A 47 -59.61 24.00 -6.12
N ARG A 48 -60.65 24.78 -5.81
CA ARG A 48 -60.85 25.67 -4.65
C ARG A 48 -61.09 24.99 -3.27
N GLU A 49 -60.67 25.76 -2.26
CA GLU A 49 -61.30 26.09 -0.94
C GLU A 49 -61.66 25.02 0.11
N GLY A 50 -61.17 25.30 1.33
CA GLY A 50 -61.64 24.74 2.60
C GLY A 50 -60.96 25.43 3.79
N VAL A 51 -61.59 26.48 4.32
CA VAL A 51 -61.17 27.19 5.54
C VAL A 51 -61.53 26.34 6.77
N ALA A 52 -60.55 26.06 7.65
CA ALA A 52 -60.83 25.66 9.02
C ALA A 52 -59.73 26.15 9.97
N THR A 53 -60.18 26.94 10.94
CA THR A 53 -59.49 27.54 12.07
C THR A 53 -58.98 26.48 13.07
N GLY A 54 -57.77 26.63 13.61
CA GLY A 54 -57.34 25.80 14.75
C GLY A 54 -55.90 25.97 15.22
N SER A 55 -55.71 26.75 16.29
CA SER A 55 -54.68 26.61 17.34
C SER A 55 -53.20 26.43 16.95
N ARG A 56 -52.46 27.54 17.02
CA ARG A 56 -50.98 27.57 17.16
C ARG A 56 -50.55 26.86 18.45
N LYS A 57 -50.11 25.61 18.34
CA LYS A 57 -49.32 24.93 19.38
C LYS A 57 -47.85 24.95 18.94
N ARG A 58 -47.03 25.80 19.58
CA ARG A 58 -45.56 25.83 19.41
C ARG A 58 -45.00 24.44 19.73
N ARG A 59 -44.75 23.62 18.72
CA ARG A 59 -43.93 22.41 18.85
C ARG A 59 -42.49 22.85 18.92
N LYS A 60 -41.89 22.71 20.11
CA LYS A 60 -40.45 22.84 20.34
C LYS A 60 -39.81 21.65 19.60
N SER A 61 -39.39 21.86 18.36
CA SER A 61 -38.61 20.87 17.62
C SER A 61 -37.22 20.80 18.23
N SER A 62 -37.02 19.87 19.15
CA SER A 62 -35.69 19.40 19.54
C SER A 62 -35.08 18.76 18.29
N LEU A 63 -34.28 19.54 17.57
CA LEU A 63 -33.29 19.05 16.63
C LEU A 63 -32.21 18.32 17.44
N ASP A 64 -32.50 17.09 17.83
CA ASP A 64 -31.45 16.14 18.14
C ASP A 64 -31.28 15.30 16.87
N SER A 65 -30.56 15.88 15.91
CA SER A 65 -30.04 15.10 14.79
C SER A 65 -29.14 14.03 15.42
N PRO A 66 -29.33 12.73 15.13
CA PRO A 66 -28.40 11.73 15.63
C PRO A 66 -27.01 12.11 15.12
N MET A 67 -26.10 12.47 16.02
CA MET A 67 -24.68 12.47 15.73
C MET A 67 -24.38 11.07 15.20
N THR A 68 -24.21 10.95 13.88
CA THR A 68 -23.61 9.79 13.26
C THR A 68 -22.26 9.65 13.94
N THR A 69 -22.18 8.76 14.92
CA THR A 69 -20.93 8.40 15.57
C THR A 69 -20.15 7.69 14.48
N THR A 70 -19.30 8.44 13.77
CA THR A 70 -18.33 7.84 12.86
C THR A 70 -17.57 6.82 13.70
N ALA A 71 -17.78 5.54 13.41
CA ALA A 71 -17.11 4.47 14.14
C ALA A 71 -15.61 4.78 14.14
N ARG A 72 -14.98 4.86 15.33
CA ARG A 72 -13.55 5.19 15.42
C ARG A 72 -12.76 4.13 14.64
N THR A 73 -12.02 4.58 13.64
CA THR A 73 -11.10 3.76 12.86
C THR A 73 -9.70 3.85 13.43
N LEU A 74 -9.00 2.72 13.51
CA LEU A 74 -7.62 2.66 14.00
C LEU A 74 -6.64 3.04 12.88
N PRO A 75 -5.67 3.94 13.14
CA PRO A 75 -4.59 4.18 12.19
C PRO A 75 -3.81 2.87 11.94
N LEU A 76 -3.52 2.58 10.67
CA LEU A 76 -2.76 1.40 10.26
C LEU A 76 -1.38 1.76 9.73
N LEU A 77 -0.38 1.01 10.19
CA LEU A 77 0.93 0.92 9.53
C LEU A 77 0.96 -0.38 8.72
N VAL A 78 0.77 -0.25 7.40
CA VAL A 78 0.72 -1.37 6.47
C VAL A 78 2.10 -1.57 5.87
N CYS A 79 2.81 -2.55 6.40
CA CYS A 79 4.17 -2.90 6.04
C CYS A 79 4.19 -4.01 5.00
N SER A 80 5.02 -3.89 3.97
CA SER A 80 5.36 -4.99 3.07
C SER A 80 6.81 -5.42 3.23
N ILE A 81 7.03 -6.72 3.12
CA ILE A 81 8.37 -7.32 3.12
C ILE A 81 8.68 -8.01 1.80
N GLY A 82 9.96 -8.00 1.43
CA GLY A 82 10.50 -8.42 0.16
C GLY A 82 11.99 -8.07 0.11
N ASN A 83 12.71 -8.61 -0.86
CA ASN A 83 14.14 -8.27 -1.04
C ASN A 83 14.29 -6.95 -1.83
N PRO A 84 15.33 -6.14 -1.54
CA PRO A 84 15.51 -4.83 -2.16
C PRO A 84 16.22 -4.92 -3.52
N GLY A 85 16.01 -3.90 -4.37
CA GLY A 85 16.74 -3.75 -5.63
C GLY A 85 16.12 -4.47 -6.83
N THR A 86 16.58 -4.10 -8.03
CA THR A 86 16.02 -4.55 -9.31
C THR A 86 16.13 -6.06 -9.53
N THR A 87 17.19 -6.68 -8.99
CA THR A 87 17.40 -8.13 -9.02
C THR A 87 16.24 -8.89 -8.37
N TYR A 88 15.59 -8.35 -7.33
CA TYR A 88 14.50 -9.02 -6.61
C TYR A 88 13.12 -8.37 -6.83
N ALA A 89 13.05 -7.30 -7.63
CA ALA A 89 11.78 -6.71 -8.03
C ALA A 89 10.89 -7.76 -8.73
N ASN A 90 9.61 -7.85 -8.36
CA ASN A 90 8.67 -8.80 -8.94
C ASN A 90 9.09 -10.29 -8.81
N THR A 91 9.89 -10.68 -7.83
CA THR A 91 10.01 -12.11 -7.45
C THR A 91 8.79 -12.53 -6.63
N LEU A 92 8.47 -13.82 -6.57
CA LEU A 92 7.39 -14.33 -5.71
C LEU A 92 7.60 -13.92 -4.24
N HIS A 93 8.85 -13.91 -3.77
CA HIS A 93 9.21 -13.46 -2.42
C HIS A 93 9.01 -11.95 -2.17
N SER A 94 8.73 -11.18 -3.24
CA SER A 94 8.41 -9.76 -3.18
C SER A 94 6.93 -9.53 -3.53
N ALA A 95 6.07 -10.55 -3.39
CA ALA A 95 4.62 -10.42 -3.61
C ALA A 95 4.01 -9.36 -2.70
N GLY A 96 4.44 -9.27 -1.43
CA GLY A 96 4.00 -8.21 -0.52
C GLY A 96 4.31 -6.80 -1.04
N HIS A 97 5.52 -6.58 -1.56
CA HIS A 97 5.88 -5.31 -2.22
C HIS A 97 5.01 -5.03 -3.45
N THR A 98 4.75 -6.06 -4.26
CA THR A 98 3.95 -5.95 -5.48
C THR A 98 2.53 -5.50 -5.16
N VAL A 99 1.88 -6.15 -4.19
CA VAL A 99 0.53 -5.80 -3.76
C VAL A 99 0.47 -4.43 -3.13
N VAL A 100 1.44 -4.05 -2.29
CA VAL A 100 1.44 -2.72 -1.65
C VAL A 100 1.65 -1.59 -2.66
N ASN A 101 2.44 -1.80 -3.72
CA ASN A 101 2.55 -0.84 -4.81
C ASN A 101 1.22 -0.66 -5.55
N SER A 102 0.55 -1.76 -5.87
CA SER A 102 -0.75 -1.74 -6.55
C SER A 102 -1.84 -1.14 -5.65
N LEU A 103 -1.78 -1.39 -4.33
CA LEU A 103 -2.64 -0.76 -3.33
C LEU A 103 -2.43 0.76 -3.27
N ALA A 104 -1.18 1.23 -3.22
CA ALA A 104 -0.88 2.67 -3.20
C ALA A 104 -1.43 3.36 -4.45
N ALA A 105 -1.25 2.75 -5.63
CA ALA A 105 -1.80 3.25 -6.88
C ALA A 105 -3.34 3.27 -6.87
N HIS A 106 -3.97 2.21 -6.38
CA HIS A 106 -5.43 2.13 -6.27
C HIS A 106 -6.01 3.19 -5.33
N LEU A 107 -5.32 3.49 -4.23
CA LEU A 107 -5.72 4.53 -3.27
C LEU A 107 -5.35 5.96 -3.73
N GLY A 108 -4.69 6.12 -4.87
CA GLY A 108 -4.22 7.43 -5.35
C GLY A 108 -3.12 8.05 -4.48
N TYR A 109 -2.35 7.24 -3.76
CA TYR A 109 -1.28 7.72 -2.91
C TYR A 109 -0.07 8.19 -3.73
N ALA A 110 0.72 9.09 -3.12
CA ALA A 110 1.98 9.52 -3.69
C ALA A 110 2.97 8.36 -3.87
N GLN A 111 3.91 8.50 -4.80
CA GLN A 111 4.98 7.52 -4.98
C GLN A 111 5.78 7.29 -3.70
N PHE A 112 6.22 6.06 -3.51
CA PHE A 112 7.06 5.64 -2.40
C PHE A 112 8.36 6.45 -2.32
N ARG A 113 8.61 7.10 -1.18
CA ARG A 113 9.82 7.89 -0.91
C ARG A 113 10.59 7.32 0.26
N LYS A 114 11.91 7.33 0.17
CA LYS A 114 12.78 6.85 1.25
C LYS A 114 12.75 7.80 2.43
N GLU A 115 12.43 7.29 3.61
CA GLU A 115 12.45 8.06 4.86
C GLU A 115 13.39 7.39 5.87
N ARG A 116 14.43 8.10 6.29
CA ARG A 116 15.50 7.53 7.15
C ARG A 116 14.99 7.17 8.53
N GLU A 117 14.11 8.00 9.10
CA GLU A 117 13.53 7.78 10.43
C GLU A 117 12.67 6.51 10.49
N PHE A 118 12.04 6.14 9.38
CA PHE A 118 11.28 4.89 9.23
C PHE A 118 12.16 3.69 8.89
N GLY A 119 13.34 3.60 9.51
CA GLY A 119 14.27 2.49 9.32
C GLY A 119 14.85 2.38 7.91
N ASN A 120 14.99 3.51 7.20
CA ASN A 120 15.34 3.61 5.78
C ASN A 120 14.30 3.03 4.79
N GLY A 121 13.10 2.68 5.26
CA GLY A 121 12.05 2.16 4.39
C GLY A 121 11.52 3.20 3.40
N LEU A 122 10.75 2.72 2.43
CA LEU A 122 9.99 3.58 1.53
C LEU A 122 8.58 3.78 2.09
N ILE A 123 8.11 5.03 2.09
CA ILE A 123 6.80 5.42 2.63
C ILE A 123 5.92 5.95 1.51
N SER A 124 4.64 5.57 1.55
CA SER A 124 3.56 6.18 0.78
C SER A 124 2.35 6.35 1.70
N ARG A 125 1.67 7.49 1.61
CA ARG A 125 0.60 7.92 2.52
C ARG A 125 -0.33 8.90 1.80
N PRO A 126 -1.57 9.12 2.29
CA PRO A 126 -2.49 10.05 1.65
C PRO A 126 -1.94 11.48 1.70
N ALA A 127 -2.27 12.28 0.69
CA ALA A 127 -1.84 13.68 0.62
C ALA A 127 -2.54 14.56 1.67
N ILE A 128 -3.78 14.21 2.02
CA ILE A 128 -4.60 14.88 3.03
C ILE A 128 -5.19 13.79 3.92
N SER A 129 -5.00 13.92 5.24
CA SER A 129 -5.56 13.03 6.24
C SER A 129 -6.98 13.45 6.62
N GLY A 130 -7.88 12.50 6.89
CA GLY A 130 -9.28 12.71 7.26
C GLY A 130 -10.29 11.73 6.63
N SER A 131 -9.84 10.76 5.84
CA SER A 131 -10.70 9.75 5.18
C SER A 131 -10.57 8.37 5.85
N THR A 132 -11.63 7.57 5.79
CA THR A 132 -11.53 6.14 6.09
C THR A 132 -10.52 5.49 5.14
N GLY A 133 -9.57 4.73 5.67
CA GLY A 133 -8.54 4.12 4.83
C GLY A 133 -7.23 4.92 4.71
N ASP A 134 -7.03 5.97 5.52
CA ASP A 134 -5.78 6.76 5.57
C ASP A 134 -4.62 6.00 6.23
N TRP A 135 -4.21 4.91 5.60
CA TRP A 135 -3.13 4.06 6.07
C TRP A 135 -1.77 4.62 5.71
N THR A 136 -0.77 4.39 6.57
CA THR A 136 0.63 4.61 6.22
C THR A 136 1.18 3.33 5.59
N LEU A 137 1.57 3.38 4.32
CA LEU A 137 2.20 2.25 3.64
C LEU A 137 3.71 2.34 3.81
N TRP A 138 4.32 1.24 4.25
CA TRP A 138 5.76 1.10 4.42
C TRP A 138 6.26 -0.10 3.60
N GLN A 139 7.38 0.09 2.89
CA GLN A 139 8.03 -0.97 2.14
C GLN A 139 9.46 -1.18 2.63
N SER A 140 9.78 -2.44 2.93
CA SER A 140 11.12 -2.82 3.36
C SER A 140 12.17 -2.56 2.28
N THR A 141 13.29 -1.96 2.69
CA THR A 141 14.49 -1.80 1.86
C THR A 141 15.65 -2.69 2.30
N SER A 142 15.43 -3.57 3.28
CA SER A 142 16.43 -4.53 3.75
C SER A 142 16.20 -5.92 3.15
N TYR A 143 17.23 -6.75 3.16
CA TYR A 143 17.09 -8.16 2.82
C TYR A 143 16.06 -8.85 3.71
N MET A 144 15.41 -9.87 3.17
CA MET A 144 14.26 -10.52 3.80
C MET A 144 14.56 -11.03 5.22
N ASN A 145 15.72 -11.61 5.45
CA ASN A 145 16.12 -12.10 6.78
C ASN A 145 16.38 -10.98 7.80
N GLU A 146 16.42 -9.72 7.38
CA GLU A 146 16.65 -8.54 8.20
C GLU A 146 15.43 -7.59 8.29
N SER A 147 14.29 -7.97 7.73
CA SER A 147 13.09 -7.11 7.68
C SER A 147 12.62 -6.64 9.07
N GLY A 148 12.83 -7.43 10.12
CA GLY A 148 12.42 -7.06 11.47
C GLY A 148 13.10 -5.80 12.02
N LYS A 149 14.36 -5.53 11.62
CA LYS A 149 15.10 -4.33 12.08
C LYS A 149 14.46 -3.06 11.52
N GLY A 150 14.20 -3.05 10.21
CA GLY A 150 13.59 -1.92 9.51
C GLY A 150 12.16 -1.67 9.99
N LEU A 151 11.37 -2.75 10.11
CA LEU A 151 9.98 -2.65 10.55
C LEU A 151 9.86 -2.14 12.00
N LYS A 152 10.75 -2.57 12.90
CA LYS A 152 10.75 -2.06 14.28
C LYS A 152 11.03 -0.56 14.34
N ALA A 153 12.02 -0.09 13.58
CA ALA A 153 12.32 1.33 13.50
C ALA A 153 11.15 2.13 12.89
N ALA A 154 10.52 1.59 11.84
CA ALA A 154 9.32 2.19 11.24
C ALA A 154 8.16 2.30 12.22
N PHE A 155 7.87 1.25 13.00
CA PHE A 155 6.86 1.27 14.04
C PHE A 155 7.16 2.31 15.12
N THR A 156 8.40 2.38 15.61
CA THR A 156 8.82 3.38 16.60
C THR A 156 8.68 4.81 16.09
N ALA A 157 8.98 5.07 14.81
CA ALA A 157 8.79 6.39 14.22
C ALA A 157 7.30 6.71 14.04
N TRP A 158 6.56 5.79 13.42
CA TRP A 158 5.13 5.93 13.13
C TRP A 158 4.28 6.16 14.39
N SER A 159 4.51 5.38 15.45
CA SER A 159 3.73 5.46 16.69
C SER A 159 3.82 6.81 17.39
N LYS A 160 4.87 7.61 17.16
CA LYS A 160 4.99 8.98 17.70
C LYS A 160 3.97 9.96 17.11
N HIS A 161 3.41 9.62 15.95
CA HIS A 161 2.39 10.43 15.28
C HIS A 161 0.96 10.01 15.68
N ILE A 162 0.81 8.97 16.49
CA ILE A 162 -0.49 8.56 17.02
C ILE A 162 -0.80 9.42 18.25
N PRO A 163 -2.01 10.03 18.34
CA PRO A 163 -2.41 10.81 19.50
C PRO A 163 -2.32 10.02 20.82
N VAL A 164 -1.98 10.71 21.90
CA VAL A 164 -1.91 10.10 23.23
C VAL A 164 -3.28 9.53 23.61
N GLY A 165 -3.31 8.25 24.01
CA GLY A 165 -4.53 7.54 24.37
C GLY A 165 -5.25 6.89 23.20
N GLU A 166 -4.71 6.97 21.98
CA GLU A 166 -5.18 6.20 20.82
C GLU A 166 -4.27 4.99 20.55
N GLU A 167 -4.87 3.96 19.96
CA GLU A 167 -4.16 2.75 19.53
C GLU A 167 -3.98 2.78 18.01
N GLY A 168 -2.89 2.18 17.53
CA GLY A 168 -2.68 1.91 16.12
C GLY A 168 -2.34 0.44 15.91
N ARG A 169 -2.53 -0.05 14.68
CA ARG A 169 -2.30 -1.45 14.35
C ARG A 169 -1.28 -1.60 13.23
N VAL A 170 -0.29 -2.46 13.46
CA VAL A 170 0.69 -2.85 12.44
C VAL A 170 0.14 -4.02 11.64
N VAL A 171 0.26 -3.97 10.32
CA VAL A 171 -0.13 -5.05 9.41
C VAL A 171 1.04 -5.40 8.51
N VAL A 172 1.44 -6.67 8.48
CA VAL A 172 2.55 -7.15 7.64
C VAL A 172 2.01 -7.94 6.45
N ILE A 173 2.28 -7.46 5.24
CA ILE A 173 1.94 -8.10 3.97
C ILE A 173 3.17 -8.87 3.45
N TYR A 174 3.00 -10.17 3.20
CA TYR A 174 4.09 -11.11 2.88
C TYR A 174 3.64 -12.20 1.89
N ASP A 175 4.57 -12.96 1.32
CA ASP A 175 4.24 -14.13 0.47
C ASP A 175 3.89 -15.38 1.30
N GLU A 176 2.74 -15.99 1.02
CA GLU A 176 2.26 -17.21 1.65
C GLU A 176 2.36 -18.40 0.68
N LEU A 177 3.35 -19.26 0.91
CA LEU A 177 3.62 -20.45 0.10
C LEU A 177 2.46 -21.45 0.07
N GLU A 178 1.70 -21.55 1.16
CA GLU A 178 0.74 -22.65 1.36
C GLU A 178 -0.65 -22.32 0.84
N LYS A 179 -0.75 -21.24 0.07
CA LYS A 179 -2.00 -20.70 -0.44
C LYS A 179 -1.93 -20.49 -1.94
N PRO A 180 -3.02 -20.76 -2.68
CA PRO A 180 -3.06 -20.58 -4.11
C PRO A 180 -2.68 -19.16 -4.52
N LEU A 181 -2.08 -19.04 -5.70
CA LEU A 181 -1.64 -17.77 -6.26
C LEU A 181 -2.75 -16.70 -6.25
N GLY A 182 -2.47 -15.53 -5.67
CA GLY A 182 -3.40 -14.40 -5.57
C GLY A 182 -4.43 -14.49 -4.43
N SER A 183 -4.49 -15.61 -3.69
CA SER A 183 -5.40 -15.70 -2.54
C SER A 183 -4.89 -14.89 -1.35
N VAL A 184 -5.81 -14.30 -0.58
CA VAL A 184 -5.48 -13.46 0.57
C VAL A 184 -5.87 -14.15 1.86
N THR A 185 -4.97 -14.15 2.84
CA THR A 185 -5.21 -14.71 4.16
C THR A 185 -4.90 -13.70 5.25
N VAL A 186 -5.57 -13.79 6.40
CA VAL A 186 -5.34 -12.94 7.56
C VAL A 186 -5.00 -13.79 8.77
N ARG A 187 -3.99 -13.38 9.54
CA ARG A 187 -3.64 -13.95 10.83
C ARG A 187 -3.41 -12.84 11.84
N THR A 188 -4.13 -12.85 12.95
CA THR A 188 -3.99 -11.88 14.06
C THR A 188 -3.29 -12.48 15.29
N ASN A 189 -3.20 -13.81 15.37
CA ASN A 189 -2.52 -14.49 16.47
C ASN A 189 -0.98 -14.28 16.39
N GLN A 190 -0.42 -13.63 17.42
CA GLN A 190 1.01 -13.34 17.51
C GLN A 190 1.87 -14.62 17.58
N GLY A 191 1.36 -15.68 18.22
CA GLY A 191 2.04 -16.98 18.33
C GLY A 191 2.04 -17.80 17.04
N ALA A 192 1.41 -17.32 15.95
CA ALA A 192 1.40 -18.05 14.70
C ALA A 192 2.82 -18.25 14.15
N SER A 193 3.14 -19.50 13.79
CA SER A 193 4.42 -19.87 13.20
C SER A 193 4.76 -19.04 11.95
N ALA A 194 6.06 -18.79 11.74
CA ALA A 194 6.57 -18.18 10.51
C ALA A 194 6.52 -19.13 9.30
N ARG A 195 6.20 -20.42 9.49
CA ARG A 195 6.11 -21.46 8.44
C ARG A 195 7.33 -21.49 7.50
N GLY A 196 8.52 -21.24 8.06
CA GLY A 196 9.78 -21.22 7.32
C GLY A 196 10.14 -19.86 6.70
N HIS A 197 9.22 -18.90 6.64
CA HIS A 197 9.44 -17.59 6.01
C HIS A 197 10.45 -16.73 6.79
N ASN A 198 11.59 -16.39 6.16
CA ASN A 198 12.71 -15.73 6.83
C ASN A 198 12.40 -14.31 7.31
N GLY A 199 11.59 -13.55 6.56
CA GLY A 199 11.13 -12.22 6.99
C GLY A 199 10.24 -12.26 8.23
N LEU A 200 9.21 -13.11 8.24
CA LEU A 200 8.40 -13.34 9.44
C LEU A 200 9.22 -13.83 10.63
N LYS A 201 10.20 -14.73 10.45
CA LYS A 201 11.12 -15.12 11.53
C LYS A 201 11.88 -13.91 12.10
N SER A 202 12.38 -13.03 11.23
CA SER A 202 13.07 -11.79 11.61
C SER A 202 12.18 -10.85 12.41
N ILE A 203 10.95 -10.62 11.93
CA ILE A 203 9.96 -9.76 12.58
C ILE A 203 9.57 -10.32 13.94
N LEU A 204 9.17 -11.60 14.02
CA LEU A 204 8.79 -12.25 15.27
C LEU A 204 9.88 -12.21 16.34
N LYS A 205 11.15 -12.27 15.92
CA LYS A 205 12.28 -12.16 16.84
C LYS A 205 12.40 -10.78 17.47
N LEU A 206 12.12 -9.70 16.72
CA LEU A 206 12.43 -8.31 17.09
C LEU A 206 11.21 -7.51 17.57
N MET A 207 10.01 -7.91 17.17
CA MET A 207 8.71 -7.28 17.47
C MET A 207 7.89 -8.10 18.48
N ARG A 208 8.53 -8.75 19.45
CA ARG A 208 7.85 -9.66 20.41
C ARG A 208 6.74 -8.99 21.20
N ASP A 209 6.94 -7.72 21.54
CA ASP A 209 6.06 -6.94 22.42
C ASP A 209 5.09 -6.04 21.63
N VAL A 210 5.09 -6.14 20.30
CA VAL A 210 4.26 -5.31 19.44
C VAL A 210 3.29 -6.21 18.68
N PRO A 211 1.98 -6.17 18.97
CA PRO A 211 1.02 -6.97 18.24
C PRO A 211 0.92 -6.47 16.78
N PHE A 212 1.04 -7.39 15.83
CA PHE A 212 0.83 -7.11 14.41
C PHE A 212 -0.05 -8.17 13.73
N ALA A 213 -0.93 -7.72 12.85
CA ALA A 213 -1.66 -8.61 11.95
C ALA A 213 -0.76 -9.00 10.77
N ARG A 214 -1.04 -10.15 10.15
CA ARG A 214 -0.35 -10.62 8.95
C ARG A 214 -1.35 -10.84 7.84
N ILE A 215 -1.09 -10.27 6.68
CA ILE A 215 -1.82 -10.55 5.45
C ILE A 215 -0.90 -11.35 4.54
N GLY A 216 -1.25 -12.63 4.34
CA GLY A 216 -0.50 -13.51 3.46
C GLY A 216 -1.06 -13.47 2.05
N ILE A 217 -0.21 -13.16 1.06
CA ILE A 217 -0.52 -13.20 -0.36
C ILE A 217 -0.06 -14.54 -0.91
N GLY A 218 -1.01 -15.38 -1.33
CA GLY A 218 -0.73 -16.71 -1.83
C GLY A 218 0.16 -16.66 -3.06
N VAL A 219 1.26 -17.40 -3.03
CA VAL A 219 2.20 -17.55 -4.14
C VAL A 219 2.30 -19.00 -4.64
N GLY A 220 1.65 -19.93 -3.95
CA GLY A 220 1.79 -21.36 -4.20
C GLY A 220 3.11 -21.93 -3.69
N ARG A 221 3.27 -23.24 -3.84
CA ARG A 221 4.45 -23.99 -3.40
C ARG A 221 4.91 -24.92 -4.52
N PRO A 222 6.23 -25.10 -4.72
CA PRO A 222 6.73 -26.13 -5.63
C PRO A 222 6.39 -27.54 -5.10
N VAL A 223 6.44 -28.54 -5.98
CA VAL A 223 6.19 -29.94 -5.59
C VAL A 223 7.20 -30.40 -4.52
N SER A 224 8.47 -30.06 -4.71
CA SER A 224 9.52 -30.33 -3.73
C SER A 224 9.35 -29.48 -2.48
N ARG A 225 9.59 -30.10 -1.32
CA ARG A 225 9.62 -29.44 -0.01
C ARG A 225 11.03 -29.16 0.48
N GLU A 226 12.04 -29.50 -0.31
CA GLU A 226 13.44 -29.24 0.01
C GLU A 226 13.70 -27.73 0.10
N SER A 227 14.47 -27.32 1.11
CA SER A 227 14.62 -25.90 1.45
C SER A 227 15.28 -25.10 0.33
N ASN A 228 16.23 -25.70 -0.39
CA ASN A 228 16.92 -25.08 -1.52
C ASN A 228 15.99 -24.86 -2.73
N GLU A 229 15.10 -25.80 -3.02
CA GLU A 229 14.14 -25.71 -4.11
C GLU A 229 13.05 -24.68 -3.79
N VAL A 230 12.56 -24.65 -2.56
CA VAL A 230 11.62 -23.62 -2.09
C VAL A 230 12.25 -22.23 -2.18
N ALA A 231 13.53 -22.09 -1.77
CA ALA A 231 14.25 -20.82 -1.88
C ALA A 231 14.39 -20.38 -3.34
N ARG A 232 14.76 -21.28 -4.25
CA ARG A 232 14.83 -20.98 -5.70
C ARG A 232 13.47 -20.58 -6.26
N TYR A 233 12.41 -21.28 -5.85
CA TYR A 233 11.04 -21.00 -6.28
C TYR A 233 10.62 -19.58 -5.90
N VAL A 234 10.75 -19.19 -4.63
CA VAL A 234 10.32 -17.84 -4.20
C VAL A 234 11.17 -16.73 -4.81
N LEU A 235 12.43 -17.02 -5.15
CA LEU A 235 13.33 -16.05 -5.81
C LEU A 235 13.12 -15.95 -7.33
N LYS A 236 12.29 -16.81 -7.94
CA LYS A 236 11.87 -16.69 -9.34
C LYS A 236 11.09 -15.40 -9.55
N LYS A 237 11.33 -14.72 -10.68
CA LYS A 237 10.49 -13.62 -11.17
C LYS A 237 9.08 -14.14 -11.49
N MET A 238 8.07 -13.40 -11.10
CA MET A 238 6.69 -13.65 -11.53
C MET A 238 6.62 -13.51 -13.06
N THR A 239 5.93 -14.46 -13.68
CA THR A 239 5.43 -14.32 -15.06
C THR A 239 4.33 -13.26 -15.09
N PRO A 240 4.01 -12.68 -16.28
CA PRO A 240 2.94 -11.69 -16.37
C PRO A 240 1.59 -12.16 -15.80
N PRO A 241 1.10 -13.38 -16.08
CA PRO A 241 -0.15 -13.87 -15.49
C PRO A 241 -0.06 -14.07 -13.97
N GLU A 242 1.13 -14.45 -13.45
CA GLU A 242 1.32 -14.55 -12.01
C GLU A 242 1.25 -13.18 -11.34
N LYS A 243 1.89 -12.18 -11.93
CA LYS A 243 1.87 -10.80 -11.42
C LYS A 243 0.46 -10.22 -11.48
N GLU A 244 -0.28 -10.42 -12.57
CA GLU A 244 -1.65 -9.96 -12.73
C GLU A 244 -2.58 -10.52 -11.64
N LYS A 245 -2.46 -11.82 -11.33
CA LYS A 245 -3.22 -12.43 -10.21
C LYS A 245 -2.86 -11.84 -8.85
N ILE A 246 -1.58 -11.55 -8.62
CA ILE A 246 -1.12 -10.91 -7.38
C ILE A 246 -1.65 -9.47 -7.31
N ASP A 247 -1.54 -8.68 -8.38
CA ASP A 247 -2.07 -7.32 -8.44
C ASP A 247 -3.60 -7.30 -8.24
N GLY A 248 -4.33 -8.25 -8.84
CA GLY A 248 -5.77 -8.41 -8.66
C GLY A 248 -6.22 -8.74 -7.23
N SER A 249 -5.29 -9.11 -6.33
CA SER A 249 -5.61 -9.36 -4.92
C SER A 249 -5.82 -8.08 -4.09
N VAL A 250 -5.51 -6.91 -4.65
CA VAL A 250 -5.59 -5.60 -3.95
C VAL A 250 -6.96 -5.35 -3.34
N GLU A 251 -8.05 -5.62 -4.05
CA GLU A 251 -9.40 -5.40 -3.53
C GLU A 251 -9.69 -6.22 -2.27
N GLU A 252 -9.26 -7.48 -2.26
CA GLU A 252 -9.44 -8.35 -1.11
C GLU A 252 -8.55 -7.90 0.05
N VAL A 253 -7.31 -7.48 -0.23
CA VAL A 253 -6.42 -6.89 0.79
C VAL A 253 -7.02 -5.64 1.41
N MET A 254 -7.59 -4.74 0.61
CA MET A 254 -8.29 -3.55 1.13
C MET A 254 -9.43 -3.93 2.07
N LYS A 255 -10.27 -4.89 1.68
CA LYS A 255 -11.36 -5.39 2.54
C LYS A 255 -10.80 -5.91 3.87
N LYS A 256 -9.68 -6.65 3.86
CA LYS A 256 -9.04 -7.13 5.10
C LYS A 256 -8.47 -5.99 5.94
N LEU A 257 -7.87 -4.97 5.32
CA LEU A 257 -7.35 -3.80 6.02
C LEU A 257 -8.48 -2.99 6.68
N GLN A 258 -9.59 -2.78 5.98
CA GLN A 258 -10.79 -2.11 6.53
C GLN A 258 -11.39 -2.88 7.71
N LEU A 259 -11.37 -4.21 7.68
CA LEU A 259 -11.77 -5.02 8.84
C LEU A 259 -10.80 -4.83 10.01
N LEU A 260 -9.49 -4.85 9.74
CA LEU A 260 -8.46 -4.66 10.76
C LEU A 260 -8.46 -3.25 11.36
N GLU A 261 -8.85 -2.24 10.59
CA GLU A 261 -9.02 -0.85 11.02
C GLU A 261 -10.19 -0.68 12.01
N ARG A 262 -11.23 -1.52 11.91
CA ARG A 262 -12.46 -1.42 12.70
C ARG A 262 -12.46 -2.24 14.00
N GLY A 263 -11.44 -3.07 14.22
CA GLY A 263 -11.32 -3.93 15.41
C GLY A 263 -11.33 -5.40 15.06
#